data_AF-A0A553MUQ5-F1
#
_entry.id   AF-A0A553MUQ5-F1
#
_cell.length_a   1.000
_cell.length_b   1.000
_cell.length_c   1.000
_cell.angle_alpha   90.00
_cell.angle_beta   90.00
_cell.angle_gamma   90.00
#
_symmetry.space_group_name_H-M   'P 1'
#
loop_
_entity.id
_entity.type
_entity.pdbx_description
1 polymer ?
#
loop_
_entity_poly.entity_id
_entity_poly.type
_entity_poly.pdbx_seq_one_letter_code
_entity_poly.pdbx_strand_id
1 'polypeptide(L)'
;MEAHPDVQRKCMKFNVESPIWLSKQRILCTLNQSLKDVLNYGLFQPAFNGKAGKFLDEQRTLKEYPLPSISPVPYLEVRAVTTPLMSSP
;
A
#
# COMPACT_ATOMS: atom_id res chain seq x y z
N MET A 1 23.25 18.40 0.35
CA MET A 1 22.62 17.68 -0.78
C MET A 1 21.60 16.74 -0.14
N GLU A 2 20.39 17.25 0.10
CA GLU A 2 19.34 16.45 0.75
C GLU A 2 18.99 15.27 -0.15
N ALA A 3 19.20 14.05 0.36
CA ALA A 3 18.74 12.85 -0.30
C ALA A 3 17.21 12.93 -0.38
N HIS A 4 16.70 13.13 -1.60
CA HIS A 4 15.28 12.93 -1.89
C HIS A 4 14.86 11.58 -1.29
N PRO A 5 13.74 11.49 -0.55
CA PRO A 5 13.29 10.21 -0.01
C PRO A 5 13.13 9.22 -1.16
N ASP A 6 13.90 8.15 -1.09
CA ASP A 6 14.08 7.14 -2.13
C ASP A 6 12.71 6.49 -2.44
N VAL A 7 12.05 6.91 -3.52
CA VAL A 7 10.79 6.31 -3.95
C VAL A 7 11.09 4.91 -4.51
N GLN A 8 11.09 3.92 -3.63
CA GLN A 8 11.26 2.53 -4.02
C GLN A 8 10.01 2.03 -4.75
N ARG A 9 10.13 1.78 -6.05
CA ARG A 9 9.09 1.12 -6.85
C ARG A 9 9.46 -0.35 -7.01
N LYS A 10 8.58 -1.23 -6.54
CA LYS A 10 8.74 -2.69 -6.67
C LYS A 10 7.55 -3.27 -7.43
N CYS A 11 7.83 -4.01 -8.51
CA CYS A 11 6.81 -4.81 -9.18
C CYS A 11 6.73 -6.16 -8.47
N MET A 12 5.55 -6.52 -7.98
CA MET A 12 5.31 -7.78 -7.29
C MET A 12 4.03 -8.42 -7.84
N LYS A 13 4.02 -9.75 -7.89
CA LYS A 13 2.81 -10.51 -8.25
C LYS A 13 2.03 -10.81 -6.98
N PHE A 14 0.78 -10.35 -6.94
CA PHE A 14 -0.16 -10.66 -5.87
C PHE A 14 -1.21 -11.64 -6.36
N ASN A 15 -1.68 -12.49 -5.46
CA ASN A 15 -2.87 -13.30 -5.72
C ASN A 15 -4.09 -12.41 -5.47
N VAL A 16 -4.90 -12.18 -6.50
CA VAL A 16 -6.09 -11.32 -6.43
C VAL A 16 -7.20 -11.88 -5.54
N GLU A 17 -7.16 -13.18 -5.29
CA GLU A 17 -8.10 -13.90 -4.42
C GLU A 17 -7.64 -13.94 -2.97
N SER A 18 -6.37 -13.62 -2.70
CA SER A 18 -5.87 -13.50 -1.35
C SER A 18 -6.32 -12.20 -0.70
N PRO A 19 -6.46 -12.19 0.64
CA PRO A 19 -6.78 -10.97 1.35
C PRO A 19 -5.63 -9.95 1.25
N ILE A 20 -6.00 -8.67 1.31
CA ILE A 20 -5.10 -7.54 1.12
C ILE A 20 -4.02 -7.49 2.20
N TRP A 21 -4.33 -7.85 3.46
CA TRP A 21 -3.33 -7.92 4.53
C TRP A 21 -2.16 -8.85 4.21
N LEU A 22 -2.42 -9.96 3.51
CA LEU A 22 -1.37 -10.91 3.13
C LEU A 22 -0.45 -10.32 2.06
N SER A 23 -1.03 -9.58 1.10
CA SER A 23 -0.28 -8.83 0.10
C SER A 23 0.56 -7.73 0.75
N LYS A 24 0.00 -7.02 1.73
CA LYS A 24 0.72 -6.03 2.55
C LYS A 24 1.92 -6.67 3.24
N GLN A 25 1.73 -7.75 4.00
CA GLN A 25 2.82 -8.43 4.69
C GLN A 25 3.97 -8.82 3.74
N ARG A 26 3.65 -9.34 2.55
CA ARG A 26 4.67 -9.67 1.54
C ARG A 26 5.45 -8.45 1.06
N ILE A 27 4.77 -7.33 0.82
CA ILE A 27 5.43 -6.08 0.42
C ILE A 27 6.37 -5.62 1.53
N LEU A 28 5.87 -5.53 2.77
CA LEU A 28 6.65 -5.06 3.91
C LEU A 28 7.88 -5.95 4.17
N CYS A 29 7.70 -7.27 4.08
CA CYS A 29 8.80 -8.23 4.16
C CYS A 29 9.82 -8.03 3.04
N THR A 30 9.37 -7.78 1.80
CA THR A 30 10.25 -7.55 0.63
C THR A 30 11.00 -6.22 0.69
N LEU A 31 10.38 -5.19 1.27
CA LEU A 31 11.02 -3.89 1.45
C LEU A 31 12.13 -3.95 2.53
N ASN A 32 12.32 -5.09 3.20
CA ASN A 32 13.36 -5.38 4.19
C ASN A 32 13.47 -4.32 5.31
N GLN A 33 12.44 -3.50 5.46
CA GLN A 33 12.31 -2.52 6.50
C GLN A 33 11.57 -3.22 7.61
N SER A 34 12.26 -3.41 8.74
CA SER A 34 11.65 -3.66 10.04
C SER A 34 10.72 -2.48 10.34
N LEU A 35 9.54 -2.49 9.72
CA LEU A 35 8.55 -1.45 9.89
C LEU A 35 8.03 -1.65 11.30
N LYS A 36 8.48 -0.75 12.17
CA LYS A 36 8.22 -0.75 13.60
C LYS A 36 6.73 -0.92 13.94
N ASP A 37 5.85 -0.64 12.98
CA ASP A 37 4.42 -0.83 13.09
C ASP A 37 3.79 -1.23 11.74
N VAL A 38 3.71 -2.54 11.45
CA VAL A 38 2.99 -3.08 10.28
C VAL A 38 1.53 -2.61 10.22
N LEU A 39 0.93 -2.29 11.37
CA LEU A 39 -0.43 -1.77 11.49
C LEU A 39 -0.54 -0.30 11.08
N ASN A 40 0.56 0.47 11.15
CA ASN A 40 0.61 1.85 10.71
C ASN A 40 0.80 1.99 9.20
N TYR A 41 0.81 0.90 8.43
CA TYR A 41 0.86 0.93 6.98
C TYR A 41 -0.40 0.34 6.37
N GLY A 42 -0.93 1.03 5.36
CA GLY A 42 -2.05 0.59 4.56
C GLY A 42 -1.71 0.58 3.08
N LEU A 43 -2.36 -0.34 2.34
CA LEU A 43 -2.36 -0.28 0.89
C LEU A 43 -3.34 0.81 0.45
N PHE A 44 -2.83 1.73 -0.35
CA PHE A 44 -3.57 2.87 -0.85
C PHE A 44 -3.70 2.74 -2.37
N GLN A 45 -4.93 2.80 -2.83
CA GLN A 45 -5.24 2.92 -4.24
C GLN A 45 -5.30 4.41 -4.59
N PRO A 46 -4.40 4.92 -5.45
CA PRO A 46 -4.44 6.31 -5.87
C PRO A 46 -5.73 6.65 -6.61
N ALA A 47 -6.04 7.95 -6.65
CA ALA A 47 -7.17 8.45 -7.41
C ALA A 47 -7.02 8.06 -8.88
N PHE A 48 -8.08 7.49 -9.46
CA PHE A 48 -8.07 7.04 -10.85
C PHE A 48 -9.41 7.33 -11.50
N ASN A 49 -9.37 7.89 -12.71
CA ASN A 49 -10.55 8.20 -13.53
C ASN A 49 -11.64 8.99 -12.78
N GLY A 50 -11.23 10.05 -12.09
CA GLY A 50 -12.14 10.90 -11.30
C GLY A 50 -12.61 10.30 -9.96
N LYS A 51 -12.23 9.06 -9.63
CA LYS A 51 -12.47 8.48 -8.30
C LYS A 51 -11.37 8.94 -7.34
N ALA A 52 -11.76 9.41 -6.15
CA ALA A 52 -10.82 9.72 -5.09
C ALA A 52 -9.98 8.49 -4.71
N GLY A 53 -8.72 8.72 -4.33
CA GLY A 53 -7.87 7.66 -3.81
C GLY A 53 -8.37 7.19 -2.45
N LYS A 54 -8.19 5.91 -2.15
CA LYS A 54 -8.67 5.30 -0.91
C LYS A 54 -7.73 4.25 -0.36
N PHE A 55 -7.75 4.10 0.95
CA PHE A 55 -7.16 2.95 1.60
C PHE A 55 -8.00 1.71 1.32
N LEU A 56 -7.31 0.60 1.04
CA LEU A 56 -7.91 -0.69 0.83
C LEU A 56 -8.20 -1.34 2.18
N ASP A 57 -9.40 -1.89 2.32
CA ASP A 57 -9.77 -2.72 3.46
C ASP A 57 -8.94 -4.01 3.46
N GLU A 58 -8.26 -4.26 4.57
CA GLU A 58 -7.33 -5.36 4.72
C GLU A 58 -7.99 -6.75 4.69
N GLN A 59 -9.24 -6.86 5.13
CA GLN A 59 -9.99 -8.11 5.16
C GLN A 59 -10.52 -8.51 3.78
N ARG A 60 -10.64 -7.54 2.87
CA ARG A 60 -11.11 -7.76 1.50
C ARG A 60 -10.00 -8.32 0.62
N THR A 61 -10.41 -8.80 -0.55
CA THR A 61 -9.50 -9.33 -1.58
C THR A 61 -9.22 -8.27 -2.63
N LEU A 62 -8.08 -8.34 -3.31
CA LEU A 62 -7.73 -7.35 -4.34
C LEU A 62 -8.73 -7.34 -5.50
N LYS A 63 -9.39 -8.47 -5.81
CA LYS A 63 -10.45 -8.54 -6.83
C LYS A 63 -11.67 -7.64 -6.54
N GLU A 64 -11.90 -7.30 -5.26
CA GLU A 64 -13.00 -6.40 -4.86
C GLU A 64 -12.71 -4.93 -5.20
N TYR A 65 -11.45 -4.63 -5.53
CA TYR A 65 -11.01 -3.30 -5.91
C TYR A 65 -10.66 -3.32 -7.38
N PRO A 66 -11.57 -2.84 -8.27
CA PRO A 66 -11.28 -2.79 -9.68
C PRO A 66 -10.10 -1.83 -9.90
N LEU A 67 -8.95 -2.43 -10.23
CA LEU A 67 -7.73 -1.70 -10.53
C LEU A 67 -7.82 -1.13 -11.94
N PRO A 68 -7.14 0.00 -12.22
CA PRO A 68 -7.17 0.61 -13.54
C PRO A 68 -6.69 -0.35 -14.63
N SER A 69 -7.54 -0.63 -15.63
CA SER A 69 -7.20 -1.44 -16.81
C SER A 69 -6.26 -0.73 -17.79
N ILE A 70 -5.97 0.55 -17.56
CA ILE A 70 -5.10 1.38 -18.40
C ILE A 70 -3.63 0.93 -18.32
N SER A 71 -3.23 0.29 -17.23
CA SER A 71 -1.86 -0.21 -17.05
C SER A 71 -1.83 -1.73 -17.08
N PRO A 72 -0.87 -2.35 -17.80
CA PRO A 72 -0.73 -3.80 -17.82
C PRO A 72 -0.40 -4.39 -16.44
N VAL A 73 0.12 -3.55 -15.52
CA VAL A 73 0.33 -3.89 -14.12
C VAL A 73 -0.37 -2.84 -13.27
N PRO A 74 -1.30 -3.23 -12.39
CA PRO A 74 -1.95 -2.29 -11.50
C PRO A 74 -0.97 -1.75 -10.45
N TYR A 75 -1.12 -0.47 -10.11
CA TYR A 75 -0.24 0.23 -9.17
C TYR A 75 -0.95 0.49 -7.83
N LEU A 76 -0.27 0.16 -6.74
CA LEU A 76 -0.70 0.43 -5.36
C LEU A 76 0.43 1.11 -4.61
N GLU A 77 0.06 1.99 -3.69
CA GLU A 77 1.00 2.69 -2.81
C GLU A 77 0.93 2.09 -1.42
N VAL A 78 2.08 1.92 -0.76
CA VAL A 78 2.13 1.68 0.68
C VAL A 78 2.24 3.05 1.34
N ARG A 79 1.23 3.45 2.09
CA ARG A 79 1.24 4.73 2.82
C ARG A 79 1.16 4.47 4.31
N ALA A 80 1.89 5.26 5.08
CA ALA A 80 1.72 5.28 6.52
C ALA A 80 0.33 5.84 6.84
N VAL A 81 -0.54 5.04 7.44
CA VAL A 81 -1.71 5.52 8.15
C VAL A 81 -1.19 6.09 9.46
N THR A 82 -0.76 7.34 9.42
CA THR A 82 -0.35 8.06 10.62
C THR A 82 -1.52 8.04 11.61
N THR A 83 -1.46 7.16 12.62
CA THR A 83 -1.97 7.58 13.92
C THR A 83 -1.28 8.90 14.20
N PRO A 84 -2.01 9.99 14.49
CA PRO A 84 -1.36 11.22 14.91
C PRO A 84 -0.44 10.77 16.04
N LEU A 85 0.86 11.04 15.85
CA LEU A 85 1.86 10.79 16.87
C LEU A 85 1.22 11.19 18.19
N MET A 86 1.15 10.20 19.07
CA MET A 86 0.86 10.35 20.48
C MET A 86 1.39 11.72 20.86
N SER A 87 0.46 12.64 21.09
CA SER A 87 0.81 13.93 21.62
C SER A 87 1.60 13.65 22.90
N SER A 88 2.71 14.35 23.07
CA SER A 88 3.40 14.53 24.35
C SER A 88 4.38 13.42 24.77
N PRO A 89 5.37 13.75 25.61
CA PRO A 89 5.29 14.60 26.81
C PRO A 89 5.17 16.11 26.55
#